data_AF-A0A5A9F530-F1
#
_entry.id   AF-A0A5A9F530-F1
#
_cell.length_a   1.000
_cell.length_b   1.000
_cell.length_c   1.000
_cell.angle_alpha   90.00
_cell.angle_beta   90.00
_cell.angle_gamma   90.00
#
_symmetry.space_group_name_H-M   'P 1'
#
loop_
_entity.id
_entity.type
_entity.pdbx_description
1 polymer ?
#
loop_
_entity_poly.entity_id
_entity_poly.type
_entity_poly.pdbx_seq_one_letter_code
_entity_poly.pdbx_strand_id
1 'polypeptide(L)' 'MSHVDSSKAQQVVDDVVARLTGTGLSDAERAEACEAALKQLMGYLIEREGWMAEEFTAIARSLGAY' A
#
# COMPACT_ATOMS: atom_id res chain seq x y z
N MET A 1 19.28 13.63 0.16
CA MET A 1 17.91 13.13 0.39
C MET A 1 17.14 13.39 -0.89
N SER A 2 16.83 12.35 -1.66
CA SER A 2 16.01 12.51 -2.86
C SER A 2 14.62 12.90 -2.41
N HIS A 3 14.22 14.14 -2.69
CA HIS A 3 12.85 14.59 -2.52
C HIS A 3 12.04 13.79 -3.56
N VAL A 4 11.52 12.63 -3.16
CA VAL A 4 10.53 11.96 -3.99
C VAL A 4 9.44 12.98 -4.24
N ASP A 5 9.23 13.36 -5.49
CA ASP A 5 8.14 14.27 -5.87
C ASP A 5 6.86 13.64 -5.33
N SER A 6 6.29 14.21 -4.26
CA SER A 6 5.09 13.68 -3.62
C SER A 6 3.94 13.53 -4.63
N SER A 7 3.92 14.39 -5.66
CA SER A 7 3.02 14.27 -6.82
C SER A 7 3.22 13.00 -7.64
N LYS A 8 4.47 12.54 -7.85
CA LYS A 8 4.74 11.28 -8.56
C LYS A 8 4.39 10.08 -7.70
N ALA A 9 4.66 10.14 -6.39
CA ALA A 9 4.27 9.09 -5.46
C ALA A 9 2.74 8.91 -5.44
N GLN A 10 1.99 10.02 -5.38
CA GLN A 10 0.53 9.98 -5.43
C GLN A 10 0.01 9.36 -6.74
N GLN A 11 0.58 9.75 -7.88
CA GLN A 11 0.18 9.20 -9.18
C GLN A 11 0.39 7.68 -9.26
N VAL A 12 1.52 7.17 -8.74
CA VAL A 12 1.80 5.74 -8.72
C VAL A 12 0.79 4.99 -7.84
N VAL A 13 0.39 5.56 -6.71
CA VAL A 13 -0.65 4.98 -5.84
C VAL A 13 -1.99 4.93 -6.57
N ASP A 14 -2.39 6.01 -7.22
CA ASP A 14 -3.65 6.10 -7.97
C ASP A 14 -3.69 5.06 -9.10
N ASP A 15 -2.58 4.86 -9.82
CA ASP A 15 -2.46 3.85 -10.87
C ASP A 15 -2.62 2.41 -10.32
N VAL A 16 -2.07 2.13 -9.14
CA VAL A 16 -2.21 0.81 -8.48
C VAL A 16 -3.67 0.57 -8.07
N VAL A 17 -4.33 1.58 -7.49
CA VAL A 17 -5.75 1.50 -7.11
C VAL A 17 -6.64 1.32 -8.35
N ALA A 18 -6.36 2.06 -9.43
CA ALA A 18 -7.10 1.94 -10.69
C ALA A 18 -6.98 0.52 -11.28
N ARG A 19 -5.79 -0.09 -11.21
CA ARG A 19 -5.59 -1.48 -11.65
C ARG A 19 -6.33 -2.48 -10.76
N LEU A 20 -6.30 -2.31 -9.44
CA LEU A 20 -7.02 -3.20 -8.52
C LEU A 20 -8.54 -3.10 -8.65
N THR A 21 -9.06 -1.94 -9.03
CA THR A 21 -10.51 -1.69 -9.16
C THR A 21 -11.06 -1.99 -10.55
N GLY A 22 -10.23 -1.88 -11.61
CA GLY A 22 -10.61 -2.01 -13.02
C GLY A 22 -10.51 -3.42 -13.62
N THR A 23 -10.00 -4.41 -12.88
CA THR A 23 -9.71 -5.77 -13.39
C THR A 23 -10.92 -6.70 -13.57
N GLY A 24 -12.15 -6.22 -13.33
CA GLY A 24 -13.35 -7.07 -13.44
C GLY A 24 -13.44 -8.19 -12.39
N LEU A 25 -12.59 -8.13 -11.36
CA LEU A 25 -12.57 -9.09 -10.24
C LEU A 25 -13.84 -8.98 -9.41
N SER A 26 -14.30 -10.13 -8.91
CA SER A 26 -15.30 -10.17 -7.84
C SER A 26 -14.77 -9.50 -6.56
N ASP A 27 -15.67 -9.14 -5.65
CA ASP A 27 -15.28 -8.48 -4.39
C ASP A 27 -14.35 -9.34 -3.54
N ALA A 28 -14.52 -10.67 -3.55
CA ALA A 28 -13.66 -11.61 -2.85
C ALA A 28 -12.24 -11.65 -3.44
N GLU A 29 -12.14 -11.80 -4.77
CA GLU A 29 -10.84 -11.80 -5.47
C GLU A 29 -10.13 -10.45 -5.33
N ARG A 30 -10.88 -9.36 -5.30
CA ARG A 30 -10.35 -8.02 -5.06
C ARG A 30 -9.80 -7.87 -3.65
N ALA A 31 -10.50 -8.40 -2.64
CA ALA A 31 -10.03 -8.40 -1.26
C ALA A 31 -8.73 -9.21 -1.12
N GLU A 32 -8.66 -10.40 -1.72
CA GLU A 32 -7.45 -11.23 -1.74
C GLU A 32 -6.29 -10.54 -2.45
N ALA A 33 -6.54 -9.90 -3.60
CA ALA A 33 -5.53 -9.15 -4.34
C ALA A 33 -5.00 -7.95 -3.53
N CYS A 34 -5.89 -7.22 -2.85
CA CYS A 34 -5.51 -6.13 -1.94
C CYS A 34 -4.65 -6.64 -0.78
N GLU A 35 -5.02 -7.76 -0.15
CA GLU A 35 -4.26 -8.36 0.93
C GLU A 35 -2.86 -8.80 0.47
N ALA A 36 -2.77 -9.46 -0.69
CA ALA A 36 -1.51 -9.89 -1.27
C ALA A 36 -0.59 -8.70 -1.60
N ALA A 37 -1.14 -7.63 -2.20
CA ALA A 37 -0.40 -6.41 -2.50
C ALA A 37 0.13 -5.73 -1.22
N LEU A 38 -0.69 -5.66 -0.17
CA LEU A 38 -0.29 -5.10 1.12
C LEU A 38 0.86 -5.90 1.74
N LYS A 39 0.78 -7.23 1.74
CA LYS A 39 1.85 -8.10 2.25
C LYS A 39 3.17 -7.88 1.51
N GLN A 40 3.15 -7.76 0.18
CA GLN A 40 4.36 -7.50 -0.59
C GLN A 40 4.96 -6.13 -0.28
N LEU A 41 4.12 -5.09 -0.16
CA LEU A 41 4.58 -3.74 0.18
C LEU A 41 5.20 -3.71 1.59
N MET A 42 4.56 -4.35 2.56
CA MET A 42 5.11 -4.47 3.92
C MET A 42 6.47 -5.18 3.92
N GLY A 43 6.59 -6.28 3.17
CA GLY A 43 7.86 -6.99 3.01
C GLY A 43 8.96 -6.10 2.44
N TYR A 44 8.66 -5.34 1.38
CA TYR A 44 9.60 -4.38 0.80
C TYR A 44 10.05 -3.34 1.83
N LEU A 45 9.12 -2.74 2.57
CA LEU A 45 9.43 -1.70 3.56
C LEU A 45 10.27 -2.24 4.74
N ILE A 46 10.00 -3.47 5.18
CA ILE A 46 10.82 -4.14 6.21
C ILE A 46 12.24 -4.39 5.68
N GLU A 47 12.37 -5.01 4.50
CA GLU A 47 13.66 -5.45 3.97
C GLU A 47 14.55 -4.31 3.47
N ARG A 48 13.96 -3.25 2.92
CA ARG A 48 14.70 -2.15 2.27
C ARG A 48 14.80 -0.91 3.12
N GLU A 49 13.73 -0.58 3.83
CA GLU A 49 13.63 0.66 4.61
C GLU A 49 13.72 0.41 6.12
N GLY A 50 13.78 -0.86 6.56
CA GLY A 50 13.93 -1.23 7.97
C GLY A 50 12.70 -0.96 8.82
N TRP A 51 11.51 -0.93 8.21
CA TRP A 51 10.29 -0.55 8.91
C TRP A 51 9.92 -1.50 10.05
N MET A 52 9.47 -0.93 11.16
CA MET A 52 9.05 -1.62 12.38
C MET A 52 7.53 -1.74 12.48
N ALA A 53 7.05 -2.65 13.34
CA ALA A 53 5.63 -2.86 13.61
C ALA A 53 4.91 -1.56 14.05
N GLU A 54 5.62 -0.66 14.74
CA GLU A 54 5.09 0.62 15.22
C GLU A 54 4.79 1.59 14.07
N GLU A 55 5.57 1.57 12.99
CA GLU A 55 5.36 2.41 11.80
C GLU A 55 4.11 1.96 11.04
N PHE A 56 3.94 0.64 10.87
CA PHE A 56 2.71 0.08 10.31
C PHE A 56 1.49 0.41 11.19
N THR A 57 1.64 0.32 12.51
CA THR A 57 0.56 0.66 13.46
C THR A 57 0.23 2.14 13.42
N ALA A 58 1.23 3.02 13.28
CA ALA A 58 1.01 4.46 13.15
C ALA A 58 0.22 4.81 11.88
N ILE A 59 0.50 4.12 10.78
CA ILE A 59 -0.26 4.27 9.52
C ILE A 59 -1.68 3.72 9.67
N ALA A 60 -1.86 2.55 10.27
CA ALA A 60 -3.19 2.01 10.52
C ALA A 60 -4.04 2.99 11.34
N ARG A 61 -3.46 3.60 12.39
CA ARG A 61 -4.13 4.64 13.19
C ARG A 61 -4.46 5.91 12.41
N SER A 62 -3.56 6.38 11.54
CA SER A 62 -3.83 7.57 10.72
C SER A 62 -4.98 7.35 9.72
N LEU A 63 -5.19 6.09 9.32
CA LEU A 63 -6.33 5.65 8.51
C LEU A 63 -7.61 5.42 9.34
N GLY A 64 -7.58 5.59 10.67
CA GLY A 64 -8.74 5.41 11.54
C GLY A 64 -8.98 3.96 12.00
N ALA A 65 -8.00 3.06 11.82
CA ALA A 65 -8.05 1.73 12.41
C ALA A 65 -7.66 1.78 13.91
N TYR A 66 -8.33 0.94 14.71
CA TYR A 66 -8.20 0.88 16.17
C TYR A 66 -7.51 -0.39 16.64
#